data_AF-A0A9E5PYR5-F1
#
_entry.id   AF-A0A9E5PYR5-F1
#
_cell.length_a   1.000
_cell.length_b   1.000
_cell.length_c   1.000
_cell.angle_alpha   90.00
_cell.angle_beta   90.00
_cell.angle_gamma   90.00
#
_symmetry.space_group_name_H-M   'P 1'
#
loop_
_entity.id
_entity.type
_entity.pdbx_description
1 polymer ?
#
loop_
_entity_poly.entity_id
_entity_poly.type
_entity_poly.pdbx_seq_one_letter_code
_entity_poly.pdbx_strand_id
1 'polypeptide(L)' 'GESFEYTSACPLSTPVGTMRGTYQMITDDGVSFDAEIAPFTLAQAQAVH' A
#
# COMPACT_ATOMS: atom_id res chain seq x y z
N GLY A 1 -10.37 -2.66 18.96
CA GLY A 1 -10.18 -2.65 17.50
C GLY A 1 -9.16 -3.70 17.15
N GLU A 2 -9.33 -4.36 16.02
CA GLU A 2 -8.41 -5.38 15.52
C GLU A 2 -7.49 -4.79 14.45
N SER A 3 -6.32 -5.39 14.25
CA SER A 3 -5.33 -4.96 13.26
C SER A 3 -4.77 -6.17 12.52
N PHE A 4 -4.58 -6.04 11.22
CA PHE A 4 -3.94 -7.04 10.38
C PHE A 4 -2.72 -6.41 9.69
N GLU A 5 -1.59 -7.11 9.71
CA GLU A 5 -0.34 -6.65 9.10
C GLU A 5 0.25 -7.78 8.26
N TYR A 6 0.71 -7.43 7.06
CA TYR A 6 1.43 -8.34 6.18
C TYR A 6 2.54 -7.59 5.44
N THR A 7 3.61 -8.30 5.08
CA THR A 7 4.73 -7.74 4.30
C THR A 7 4.72 -8.33 2.90
N SER A 8 4.81 -7.47 1.89
CA SER A 8 4.99 -7.84 0.48
C SER A 8 6.18 -7.07 -0.10
N ALA A 9 6.65 -7.47 -1.28
CA ALA A 9 7.75 -6.84 -1.98
C ALA A 9 7.34 -6.43 -3.40
N CYS A 10 7.82 -5.28 -3.85
CA CYS A 10 7.62 -4.79 -5.21
C CYS A 10 9.01 -4.48 -5.82
N PRO A 11 9.56 -5.37 -6.67
CA PRO A 11 10.84 -5.11 -7.32
C PRO A 11 10.69 -3.97 -8.34
N LEU A 12 11.56 -2.97 -8.23
CA LEU A 12 11.65 -1.83 -9.16
C LEU A 12 13.04 -1.79 -9.79
N SER A 13 13.09 -1.47 -11.08
CA SER A 13 14.35 -1.21 -11.80
C SER A 13 14.90 0.19 -11.54
N THR A 14 14.10 1.07 -10.92
CA THR A 14 14.47 2.44 -10.56
C THR A 14 14.83 2.54 -9.08
N PRO A 15 15.78 3.42 -8.70
CA PRO A 15 16.17 3.63 -7.29
C PRO A 15 15.07 4.30 -6.46
N VAL A 16 14.09 4.95 -7.11
CA VAL A 16 12.93 5.60 -6.49
C VAL A 16 11.66 5.27 -7.29
N GLY A 17 10.55 5.07 -6.59
CA GLY A 17 9.22 4.89 -7.15
C GLY A 17 8.12 5.25 -6.14
N THR A 18 6.86 5.08 -6.55
CA THR A 18 5.69 5.37 -5.70
C THR A 18 4.68 4.23 -5.80
N MET A 19 4.14 3.79 -4.67
CA MET A 19 3.02 2.85 -4.60
C MET A 19 1.76 3.57 -4.16
N ARG A 20 0.62 3.20 -4.74
CA ARG A 20 -0.74 3.63 -4.37
C ARG A 20 -1.72 2.52 -4.72
N GLY A 21 -2.91 2.51 -4.13
CA GLY A 21 -3.93 1.52 -4.47
C GLY A 21 -5.19 1.62 -3.62
N THR A 22 -6.01 0.58 -3.67
CA THR A 22 -7.21 0.44 -2.84
C THR A 22 -7.32 -1.01 -2.35
N TYR A 23 -7.92 -1.20 -1.18
CA TYR A 23 -8.45 -2.50 -0.77
C TYR A 23 -9.96 -2.50 -0.99
N GLN A 24 -10.46 -3.52 -1.68
CA GLN A 24 -11.89 -3.78 -1.76
C GLN A 24 -12.33 -4.44 -0.44
N MET A 25 -13.19 -3.76 0.30
CA MET A 25 -13.68 -4.19 1.60
C MET A 25 -15.16 -4.52 1.53
N ILE A 26 -15.61 -5.43 2.39
CA ILE A 26 -17.02 -5.78 2.57
C ILE A 26 -17.31 -5.69 4.08
N THR A 27 -18.35 -4.97 4.47
CA THR A 27 -18.80 -4.92 5.87
C THR A 27 -19.55 -6.21 6.25
N ASP A 28 -19.75 -6.44 7.54
CA ASP A 28 -20.53 -7.60 8.02
C ASP A 28 -21.97 -7.61 7.48
N ASP A 29 -22.53 -6.44 7.16
CA ASP A 29 -23.84 -6.26 6.54
C ASP A 29 -23.83 -6.43 5.01
N GLY A 30 -22.68 -6.77 4.41
CA GLY A 30 -22.51 -7.02 2.97
C GLY A 30 -22.28 -5.78 2.12
N VAL A 31 -22.08 -4.60 2.72
CA VAL A 31 -21.82 -3.36 1.98
C VAL A 31 -20.38 -3.34 1.49
N SER A 32 -20.18 -3.13 0.19
CA SER A 32 -18.84 -2.99 -0.40
C SER A 32 -18.36 -1.55 -0.37
N PHE A 33 -17.08 -1.34 -0.07
CA PHE A 33 -16.41 -0.05 -0.18
C PHE A 33 -14.93 -0.21 -0.50
N ASP A 34 -14.30 0.85 -0.99
CA ASP A 34 -12.87 0.89 -1.25
C ASP A 34 -12.14 1.66 -0.15
N ALA A 35 -11.15 1.04 0.48
CA ALA A 35 -10.24 1.70 1.40
C ALA A 35 -9.02 2.19 0.63
N GLU A 36 -8.81 3.51 0.57
CA GLU A 36 -7.71 4.13 -0.18
C GLU A 36 -6.35 3.93 0.51
N ILE A 37 -5.36 3.49 -0.26
CA ILE A 37 -3.95 3.48 0.12
C ILE A 37 -3.31 4.70 -0.53
N ALA A 38 -3.08 5.73 0.28
CA ALA A 38 -2.45 6.96 -0.16
C ALA A 38 -1.06 6.69 -0.78
N PRO A 39 -0.62 7.50 -1.76
CA PRO A 39 0.68 7.31 -2.38
C PRO A 39 1.83 7.39 -1.37
N PHE A 40 2.73 6.41 -1.41
CA PHE A 40 3.95 6.40 -0.59
C PHE A 40 5.19 6.07 -1.44
N THR A 41 6.34 6.57 -0.99
CA THR A 41 7.60 6.46 -1.74
C THR A 41 8.30 5.15 -1.44
N LEU A 42 8.72 4.45 -2.49
CA LEU A 42 9.71 3.40 -2.43
C LEU A 42 11.05 4.01 -2.80
N ALA A 43 12.01 4.01 -1.88
CA ALA A 43 13.35 4.51 -2.13
C ALA A 43 14.39 3.51 -1.64
N GLN A 44 15.44 3.30 -2.43
CA GLN A 44 16.66 2.67 -1.92
C GLN A 44 17.26 3.59 -0.85
N ALA A 45 17.81 3.03 0.22
CA ALA A 45 18.27 3.79 1.41
C ALA A 45 19.27 4.93 1.12
N GLN A 46 19.91 4.94 -0.05
CA GLN A 46 20.88 5.97 -0.48
C GLN A 46 20.32 6.92 -1.55
N ALA A 47 19.05 6.77 -1.95
CA ALA A 47 18.45 7.53 -3.05
C ALA A 47 17.75 8.83 -2.59
N VAL A 48 17.61 9.04 -1.28
CA VAL A 48 17.04 10.27 -0.70
C VAL A 48 18.19 11.01 -0.04
N HIS A 49 18.55 12.16 -0.61
CA HIS A 49 19.65 13.00 -0.12
C HIS A 49 19.20 14.46 -0.01
#